data_AF-S8DPK7-F1
#
_entry.id   AF-S8DPK7-F1
#
_cell.length_a   1.000
_cell.length_b   1.000
_cell.length_c   1.000
_cell.angle_alpha   90.00
_cell.angle_beta   90.00
_cell.angle_gamma   90.00
#
_symmetry.space_group_name_H-M   'P 1'
#
loop_
_entity.id
_entity.type
_entity.pdbx_description
1 polymer ?
#
loop_
_entity_poly.entity_id
_entity_poly.type
_entity_poly.pdbx_seq_one_letter_code
_entity_poly.pdbx_strand_id
1 'polypeptide(L)'
;WDLSATKIFLEAAVTEVEKGNFRKTSFNKEGWMNLLQAFNEARGHNCVLVQMKNKWNRLRDYWTLYKKISGMAGIERGPDGWTIQMDSEWWKLRI
;
A
#
# COMPACT_ATOMS: atom_id res chain seq x y z
N TRP A 1 -10.78 2.08 4.28
CA TRP A 1 -9.58 2.48 3.52
C TRP A 1 -10.00 2.79 2.10
N ASP A 2 -10.35 4.03 1.84
CA ASP A 2 -10.55 4.54 0.48
C ASP A 2 -9.19 4.90 -0.17
N LEU A 3 -9.23 5.39 -1.42
CA LEU A 3 -8.03 5.82 -2.15
C LEU A 3 -7.31 6.98 -1.44
N SER A 4 -8.05 7.95 -0.90
CA SER A 4 -7.48 9.09 -0.18
C SER A 4 -6.74 8.65 1.08
N ALA A 5 -7.35 7.78 1.88
CA ALA A 5 -6.73 7.19 3.06
C ALA A 5 -5.49 6.36 2.69
N THR A 6 -5.56 5.60 1.59
CA THR A 6 -4.40 4.83 1.13
C THR A 6 -3.25 5.73 0.70
N LYS A 7 -3.53 6.84 0.03
CA LYS A 7 -2.54 7.84 -0.36
C LYS A 7 -1.85 8.47 0.85
N ILE A 8 -2.62 8.97 1.81
CA ILE A 8 -2.09 9.57 3.05
C ILE A 8 -1.20 8.56 3.80
N PHE A 9 -1.64 7.31 3.90
CA PHE A 9 -0.84 6.25 4.52
C PHE A 9 0.49 6.03 3.81
N LEU A 10 0.49 5.98 2.47
CA LEU A 10 1.70 5.78 1.68
C LEU A 10 2.65 6.98 1.78
N GLU A 11 2.14 8.20 1.77
CA GLU A 11 2.95 9.42 1.95
C GLU A 11 3.64 9.41 3.33
N ALA A 12 2.88 9.14 4.41
CA ALA A 12 3.46 9.01 5.75
C ALA A 12 4.48 7.87 5.83
N ALA A 13 4.21 6.74 5.17
CA ALA A 13 5.13 5.62 5.10
C ALA A 13 6.44 5.97 4.39
N VAL A 14 6.38 6.71 3.28
CA VAL A 14 7.57 7.20 2.55
C VAL A 14 8.41 8.12 3.42
N THR A 15 7.79 9.08 4.11
CA THR A 15 8.49 9.97 5.04
C THR A 15 9.24 9.18 6.14
N GLU A 16 8.65 8.14 6.70
CA GLU A 16 9.32 7.31 7.72
C GLU A 16 10.41 6.40 7.12
N VAL A 17 10.29 6.00 5.85
CA VAL A 17 11.39 5.33 5.13
C VAL A 17 12.58 6.28 4.96
N GLU A 18 12.35 7.51 4.53
CA GLU A 18 13.38 8.54 4.34
C GLU A 18 14.10 8.90 5.64
N LYS A 19 13.40 8.88 6.78
CA LYS A 19 13.97 9.03 8.13
C LYS A 19 14.77 7.82 8.61
N GLY A 20 14.83 6.72 7.85
CA GLY A 20 15.53 5.49 8.24
C GLY A 20 14.77 4.63 9.26
N ASN A 21 13.49 4.90 9.48
CA ASN A 21 12.65 4.12 10.40
C ASN A 21 12.15 2.81 9.78
N PHE A 22 12.38 2.59 8.49
CA PHE A 22 12.10 1.32 7.81
C PHE A 22 13.33 0.41 7.75
N ARG A 23 13.24 -0.78 8.36
CA ARG A 23 14.33 -1.76 8.41
C ARG A 23 13.94 -3.03 7.66
N LYS A 24 14.70 -3.37 6.61
CA LYS A 24 14.57 -4.57 5.75
C LYS A 24 13.17 -4.79 5.16
N THR A 25 12.17 -5.06 5.99
CA THR A 25 10.81 -5.45 5.63
C THR A 25 9.72 -4.80 6.49
N SER A 26 10.07 -4.05 7.54
CA SER A 26 9.10 -3.43 8.46
C SER A 26 9.62 -2.11 9.04
N PHE A 27 8.68 -1.22 9.38
CA PHE A 27 8.95 -0.08 10.25
C PHE A 27 9.37 -0.56 11.64
N ASN A 28 10.28 0.18 12.26
CA ASN A 28 10.62 0.05 13.68
C ASN A 28 9.45 0.60 14.55
N LYS A 29 9.59 0.55 15.88
CA LYS A 29 8.53 1.02 16.79
C LYS A 29 8.21 2.50 16.57
N GLU A 30 9.22 3.34 16.39
CA GLU A 30 9.07 4.78 16.20
C GLU A 30 8.35 5.11 14.90
N GLY A 31 8.79 4.53 13.77
CA GLY A 31 8.16 4.72 12.47
C GLY A 31 6.70 4.29 12.45
N TRP A 32 6.35 3.20 13.16
CA TRP A 32 4.96 2.79 13.30
C TRP A 32 4.11 3.79 14.08
N MET A 33 4.66 4.39 15.14
CA MET A 33 3.94 5.39 15.94
C MET A 33 3.82 6.72 15.20
N ASN A 34 4.87 7.17 14.53
CA ASN A 34 4.87 8.39 13.72
C ASN A 34 3.88 8.28 12.56
N LEU A 35 3.88 7.14 11.84
CA LEU A 35 2.93 6.87 10.77
C LEU A 35 1.49 6.90 11.29
N LEU A 36 1.23 6.23 12.42
CA LEU A 36 -0.08 6.23 13.06
C LEU A 36 -0.55 7.64 13.41
N GLN A 37 0.33 8.42 14.02
CA GLN A 37 0.03 9.80 14.42
C GLN A 37 -0.26 10.67 13.19
N ALA A 38 0.65 10.71 12.20
CA ALA A 38 0.49 11.51 11.00
C ALA A 38 -0.80 11.17 10.23
N PHE A 39 -1.13 9.87 10.15
CA PHE A 39 -2.37 9.44 9.51
C PHE A 39 -3.62 9.92 10.26
N ASN A 40 -3.66 9.76 11.59
CA ASN A 40 -4.82 10.14 12.39
C ASN A 40 -5.00 11.67 12.41
N GLU A 41 -3.90 12.43 12.47
CA GLU A 41 -3.91 13.89 12.35
C GLU A 41 -4.48 14.33 10.99
N ALA A 42 -4.06 13.69 9.89
CA ALA A 42 -4.54 14.04 8.55
C ALA A 42 -6.00 13.62 8.29
N ARG A 43 -6.47 12.50 8.85
CA ARG A 43 -7.83 11.98 8.60
C ARG A 43 -8.87 12.42 9.63
N GLY A 44 -8.47 12.90 10.80
CA GLY A 44 -9.37 13.20 11.92
C GLY A 44 -10.08 11.97 12.50
N HIS A 45 -9.66 10.75 12.12
CA HIS A 45 -10.21 9.49 12.60
C HIS A 45 -9.18 8.72 13.42
N ASN A 46 -9.62 8.09 14.51
CA ASN A 46 -8.74 7.30 15.37
C ASN A 46 -8.55 5.88 14.83
N CYS A 47 -7.64 5.72 13.86
CA CYS A 47 -7.10 4.40 13.56
C CYS A 47 -6.19 3.94 14.71
N VAL A 48 -6.05 2.61 14.84
CA VAL A 48 -5.12 1.99 15.81
C VAL A 48 -3.97 1.28 15.09
N LEU A 49 -2.87 1.06 15.79
CA LEU A 49 -1.65 0.48 15.21
C LEU A 49 -1.89 -0.86 14.48
N VAL A 50 -2.78 -1.72 14.99
CA VAL A 50 -3.13 -2.99 14.34
C VAL A 50 -3.73 -2.77 12.95
N GLN A 51 -4.56 -1.74 12.78
CA GLN A 51 -5.14 -1.40 11.48
C GLN A 51 -4.07 -0.92 10.49
N MET A 52 -3.07 -0.16 10.96
CA MET A 52 -1.93 0.28 10.13
C MET A 52 -1.10 -0.90 9.64
N LYS A 53 -0.76 -1.82 10.54
CA LYS A 53 0.00 -3.02 10.20
C LYS A 53 -0.76 -3.91 9.21
N ASN A 54 -2.07 -4.09 9.42
CA ASN A 54 -2.92 -4.83 8.49
C ASN A 54 -2.98 -4.17 7.12
N LYS A 55 -3.08 -2.83 7.06
CA LYS A 55 -3.05 -2.08 5.81
C LYS A 55 -1.73 -2.27 5.07
N TRP A 56 -0.60 -2.16 5.76
CA TRP A 56 0.72 -2.40 5.17
C TRP A 56 0.85 -3.80 4.57
N ASN A 57 0.44 -4.83 5.32
CA ASN A 57 0.50 -6.20 4.84
C ASN A 57 -0.34 -6.38 3.56
N ARG A 58 -1.57 -5.88 3.54
CA ARG A 58 -2.42 -5.92 2.34
C ARG A 58 -1.80 -5.18 1.15
N LEU A 59 -1.22 -4.00 1.37
CA LEU A 59 -0.54 -3.25 0.31
C LEU A 59 0.67 -4.03 -0.25
N ARG A 60 1.43 -4.70 0.61
CA ARG A 60 2.53 -5.56 0.19
C ARG A 60 2.04 -6.76 -0.62
N ASP A 61 0.93 -7.36 -0.24
CA ASP A 61 0.34 -8.48 -0.97
C ASP A 61 -0.13 -8.04 -2.35
N TYR A 62 -0.83 -6.89 -2.44
CA TYR A 62 -1.21 -6.29 -3.73
C TYR A 62 0.01 -5.95 -4.59
N TRP A 63 1.07 -5.38 -4.02
CA TRP A 63 2.30 -5.10 -4.76
C TRP A 63 2.98 -6.37 -5.27
N THR A 64 2.98 -7.43 -4.46
CA THR A 64 3.53 -8.74 -4.86
C THR A 64 2.74 -9.34 -6.02
N LEU A 65 1.41 -9.27 -5.95
CA LEU A 65 0.53 -9.69 -7.04
C LEU A 65 0.77 -8.85 -8.31
N TYR A 66 0.82 -7.53 -8.17
CA TYR A 66 1.08 -6.60 -9.28
C TYR A 66 2.39 -6.94 -10.00
N LYS A 67 3.48 -7.17 -9.26
CA LYS A 67 4.77 -7.58 -9.85
C LYS A 67 4.68 -8.91 -10.59
N LYS A 68 3.99 -9.89 -10.01
CA LYS A 68 3.79 -11.21 -10.64
C LYS A 68 3.04 -11.08 -11.96
N ILE A 69 1.95 -10.31 -11.98
CA ILE A 69 1.13 -10.10 -13.18
C ILE A 69 1.90 -9.28 -14.22
N SER A 70 2.62 -8.26 -13.79
CA SER A 70 3.37 -7.36 -14.69
C SER A 70 4.41 -8.06 -15.56
N GLY A 71 4.87 -9.25 -15.17
CA GLY A 71 5.80 -10.08 -15.96
C GLY A 71 5.14 -11.14 -16.83
N MET A 72 3.81 -11.25 -16.85
CA MET A 72 3.09 -12.20 -17.69
C MET A 72 2.95 -11.69 -19.14
N ALA A 73 2.98 -12.60 -20.11
CA ALA A 73 2.66 -12.28 -21.49
C ALA A 73 1.15 -12.07 -21.66
N GLY A 74 0.76 -11.22 -22.62
CA GLY A 74 -0.66 -10.96 -22.94
C GLY A 74 -1.41 -10.12 -21.91
N ILE A 75 -0.70 -9.32 -21.10
CA ILE A 75 -1.32 -8.35 -20.20
C ILE A 75 -1.54 -7.04 -20.95
N GLU A 76 -2.80 -6.61 -21.02
CA GLU A 76 -3.14 -5.29 -21.51
C GLU A 76 -2.91 -4.24 -20.41
N ARG A 77 -2.29 -3.13 -20.78
CA ARG A 77 -1.98 -2.01 -19.90
C ARG A 77 -2.81 -0.80 -20.31
N GLY A 78 -3.24 -0.04 -19.31
CA GLY A 78 -3.91 1.23 -19.51
C GLY A 78 -2.99 2.32 -20.06
N PRO A 79 -3.56 3.49 -20.42
CA PRO A 79 -2.81 4.60 -21.02
C PRO A 79 -1.70 5.17 -20.14
N ASP A 80 -1.79 4.98 -18.83
CA ASP A 80 -0.78 5.40 -17.86
C ASP A 80 0.43 4.45 -17.80
N GLY A 81 0.36 3.28 -18.45
CA GLY A 81 1.39 2.23 -18.44
C GLY A 81 1.46 1.41 -17.15
N TRP A 82 0.72 1.79 -16.10
CA TRP A 82 0.77 1.17 -14.78
C TRP A 82 -0.50 0.39 -14.44
N THR A 83 -1.64 0.78 -15.00
CA THR A 83 -2.92 0.11 -14.79
C THR A 83 -2.97 -1.17 -15.61
N ILE A 84 -3.31 -2.30 -14.98
CA ILE A 84 -3.57 -3.56 -15.68
C ILE A 84 -5.05 -3.58 -16.09
N GLN A 85 -5.32 -3.60 -17.39
CA GLN A 85 -6.67 -3.61 -17.95
C GLN A 85 -7.02 -5.04 -18.35
N MET A 86 -7.76 -5.75 -17.51
CA MET A 86 -8.25 -7.10 -17.80
C MET A 86 -9.72 -7.18 -17.38
N ASP A 87 -10.46 -8.14 -17.95
CA ASP A 87 -11.86 -8.36 -17.60
C ASP A 87 -12.05 -8.83 -16.14
N SER A 88 -13.28 -8.73 -15.64
CA SER A 88 -13.60 -9.08 -14.25
C SER A 88 -13.42 -10.56 -13.94
N GLU A 89 -13.63 -11.45 -14.90
CA GLU A 89 -13.47 -12.90 -14.69
C GLU A 89 -11.99 -13.27 -14.55
N TRP A 90 -11.11 -12.61 -15.31
CA TRP A 90 -9.67 -12.76 -15.19
C TRP A 90 -9.16 -12.39 -13.80
N TRP A 91 -9.71 -11.32 -13.23
CA TRP A 91 -9.40 -10.84 -11.89
C TRP A 91 -9.92 -11.79 -10.81
N LYS A 92 -11.16 -12.30 -10.89
CA LYS A 92 -11.72 -13.26 -9.92
C LYS A 92 -10.88 -14.52 -9.73
N LEU A 93 -10.11 -14.93 -10.74
CA LEU A 93 -9.20 -16.07 -10.65
C LEU A 93 -7.89 -15.76 -9.90
N ARG A 94 -7.62 -14.51 -9.53
CA ARG A 94 -6.31 -14.02 -9.05
C ARG A 94 -6.34 -13.13 -7.80
N ILE A 95 -7.52 -12.64 -7.39
CA ILE A 95 -7.76 -11.87 -6.15
C ILE A 95 -8.93 -12.47 -5.37
#